data_AF-A0A505DE74-F1
#
_entry.id   AF-A0A505DE74-F1
#
_cell.length_a   1.000
_cell.length_b   1.000
_cell.length_c   1.000
_cell.angle_alpha   90.00
_cell.angle_beta   90.00
_cell.angle_gamma   90.00
#
_symmetry.space_group_name_H-M   'P 1'
#
loop_
_entity.id
_entity.type
_entity.pdbx_description
1 polymer ?
#
loop_
_entity_poly.entity_id
_entity_poly.type
_entity_poly.pdbx_seq_one_letter_code
_entity_poly.pdbx_strand_id
1 'polypeptide(L)'
;MITVIAATGLALATTPAAADENTRTSVDWATRHQTAAAEGERWLEPGNPPFRTLVVSGKLSNTGNNCYSLWTKFLVDLVPRPAAKQAQICGRGTVDVTVRKVYSPTTTGYLTVCAGVENANDCAPWESITAWPVSQD
;
A
#
# COMPACT_ATOMS: atom_id res chain seq x y z
N MET A 1 -12.35 63.58 -1.55
CA MET A 1 -12.31 62.65 -0.40
C MET A 1 -11.68 61.36 -0.89
N ILE A 2 -10.53 60.99 -0.33
CA ILE A 2 -9.73 59.83 -0.74
C ILE A 2 -9.98 58.75 0.31
N THR A 3 -10.57 57.62 -0.09
CA THR A 3 -10.81 56.47 0.78
C THR A 3 -9.73 55.43 0.51
N VAL A 4 -8.87 55.18 1.50
CA VAL A 4 -7.83 54.15 1.48
C VAL A 4 -8.41 52.88 2.11
N ILE A 5 -8.47 51.78 1.35
CA ILE A 5 -8.88 50.46 1.86
C ILE A 5 -7.61 49.67 2.19
N ALA A 6 -7.47 49.30 3.47
CA ALA A 6 -6.35 48.52 4.00
C ALA A 6 -6.49 47.04 3.60
N ALA A 7 -5.44 46.48 2.98
CA ALA A 7 -5.36 45.06 2.65
C ALA A 7 -4.63 44.31 3.78
N THR A 8 -5.37 43.58 4.61
CA THR A 8 -4.83 42.61 5.57
C THR A 8 -4.39 41.35 4.82
N GLY A 9 -3.07 41.22 4.60
CA GLY A 9 -2.48 39.99 4.08
C GLY A 9 -2.47 38.89 5.14
N LEU A 10 -3.18 37.79 4.89
CA LEU A 10 -3.03 36.57 5.67
C LEU A 10 -1.70 35.89 5.28
N ALA A 11 -0.75 35.88 6.22
CA ALA A 11 0.46 35.09 6.11
C ALA A 11 0.11 33.60 6.27
N LEU A 12 0.19 32.84 5.17
CA LEU A 12 0.18 31.38 5.19
C LEU A 12 1.49 30.90 5.80
N ALA A 13 1.44 30.49 7.07
CA ALA A 13 2.53 29.77 7.71
C ALA A 13 2.62 28.37 7.10
N THR A 14 3.49 28.18 6.11
CA THR A 14 3.92 26.85 5.68
C THR A 14 4.86 26.28 6.73
N THR A 15 4.33 25.45 7.63
CA THR A 15 5.16 24.57 8.45
C THR A 15 5.81 23.54 7.53
N PRO A 16 7.15 23.51 7.37
CA PRO A 16 7.78 22.35 6.76
C PRO A 16 7.59 21.18 7.74
N ALA A 17 6.85 20.16 7.30
CA ALA A 17 6.86 18.88 8.00
C ALA A 17 8.29 18.36 7.98
N ALA A 18 8.88 18.17 9.16
CA ALA A 18 10.14 17.49 9.31
C ALA A 18 9.98 16.07 8.76
N ALA A 19 10.57 15.79 7.61
CA ALA A 19 10.80 14.43 7.16
C ALA A 19 11.88 13.84 8.07
N ASP A 20 11.48 13.04 9.05
CA ASP A 20 12.37 12.03 9.64
C ASP A 20 12.66 11.00 8.53
N GLU A 21 13.62 11.30 7.66
CA GLU A 21 14.23 10.33 6.76
C GLU A 21 15.13 9.40 7.58
N ASN A 22 14.51 8.47 8.30
CA ASN A 22 15.14 7.18 8.48
C ASN A 22 15.07 6.52 7.10
N THR A 23 16.14 6.68 6.29
CA THR A 23 16.20 6.20 4.90
C THR A 23 16.06 4.68 4.90
N ARG A 24 14.81 4.25 4.83
CA ARG A 24 14.42 2.86 4.77
C ARG A 24 14.39 2.52 3.30
N THR A 25 15.13 1.49 2.94
CA THR A 25 15.03 0.83 1.64
C THR A 25 13.60 0.31 1.42
N SER A 26 12.79 1.08 0.70
CA SER A 26 11.46 0.69 0.24
C SER A 26 11.49 0.29 -1.22
N VAL A 27 10.53 -0.55 -1.60
CA VAL A 27 10.26 -0.88 -3.00
C VAL A 27 8.80 -0.58 -3.27
N ASP A 28 8.54 0.18 -4.32
CA ASP A 28 7.20 0.48 -4.76
C ASP A 28 6.47 -0.78 -5.25
N TRP A 29 5.15 -0.76 -5.08
CA TRP A 29 4.25 -1.73 -5.68
C TRP A 29 2.98 -1.01 -6.13
N ALA A 30 2.37 -1.51 -7.19
CA ALA A 30 1.08 -1.03 -7.66
C ALA A 30 0.33 -2.15 -8.38
N THR A 31 -1.00 -2.14 -8.28
CA THR A 31 -1.89 -3.03 -9.02
C THR A 31 -3.20 -2.31 -9.29
N ARG A 32 -3.86 -2.63 -10.41
CA ARG A 32 -5.11 -1.98 -10.82
C ARG A 32 -6.09 -3.00 -11.36
N HIS A 33 -7.35 -2.84 -10.99
CA HIS A 33 -8.45 -3.64 -11.51
C HIS A 33 -9.65 -2.73 -11.76
N GLN A 34 -10.03 -2.56 -13.03
CA GLN A 34 -11.12 -1.68 -13.45
C GLN A 34 -10.96 -0.25 -12.89
N THR A 35 -11.92 0.24 -12.10
CA THR A 35 -11.89 1.60 -11.52
C THR A 35 -11.13 1.70 -10.20
N ALA A 36 -10.61 0.57 -9.70
CA ALA A 36 -9.85 0.51 -8.46
C ALA A 36 -8.34 0.36 -8.72
N ALA A 37 -7.56 1.05 -7.89
CA ALA A 37 -6.11 1.01 -7.90
C ALA A 37 -5.58 0.89 -6.48
N ALA A 38 -4.57 0.05 -6.28
CA ALA A 38 -3.83 -0.01 -5.04
C ALA A 38 -2.34 0.22 -5.31
N GLU A 39 -1.72 1.06 -4.49
CA GLU A 39 -0.32 1.43 -4.64
C GLU A 39 0.30 1.80 -3.29
N GLY A 40 1.61 1.63 -3.18
CA GLY A 40 2.36 1.99 -2.00
C GLY A 40 3.76 1.39 -2.01
N GLU A 41 4.29 1.15 -0.82
CA GLU A 41 5.65 0.70 -0.59
C GLU A 41 5.69 -0.59 0.21
N ARG A 42 6.78 -1.34 0.07
CA ARG A 42 7.11 -2.47 0.93
C ARG A 42 8.56 -2.44 1.35
N TRP A 43 8.83 -2.99 2.52
CA TRP A 43 10.18 -3.09 3.07
C TRP A 43 10.28 -4.24 4.07
N LEU A 44 11.52 -4.61 4.41
CA LEU A 44 11.79 -5.47 5.55
C LEU A 44 12.18 -4.59 6.73
N GLU A 45 11.52 -4.77 7.87
CA GLU A 45 11.98 -4.15 9.10
C GLU A 45 13.34 -4.70 9.52
N PRO A 46 14.20 -3.88 10.15
CA PRO A 46 15.37 -4.38 10.87
C PRO A 46 14.96 -5.45 11.88
N GLY A 47 15.71 -6.55 11.97
CA GLY A 47 15.34 -7.67 12.83
C GLY A 47 16.36 -8.80 12.79
N ASN A 48 16.10 -9.87 13.55
CA ASN A 48 17.02 -10.98 13.73
C ASN A 48 16.99 -11.93 12.52
N PRO A 49 18.01 -11.95 11.64
CA PRO A 49 18.03 -12.87 10.51
C PRO A 49 18.00 -14.34 10.97
N PRO A 50 17.43 -15.27 10.16
CA PRO A 50 16.87 -15.06 8.82
C PRO A 50 15.40 -14.60 8.81
N PHE A 51 14.78 -14.38 9.98
CA PHE A 51 13.37 -14.03 10.08
C PHE A 51 13.18 -12.53 10.28
N ARG A 52 12.65 -11.86 9.27
CA ARG A 52 12.33 -10.43 9.33
C ARG A 52 10.83 -10.21 9.22
N THR A 53 10.40 -8.98 9.45
CA THR A 53 9.00 -8.61 9.19
C THR A 53 8.93 -7.90 7.86
N LEU A 54 8.22 -8.50 6.89
CA LEU A 54 7.77 -7.81 5.68
C LEU A 54 6.62 -6.90 6.07
N VAL A 55 6.74 -5.64 5.72
CA VAL A 55 5.67 -4.66 5.81
C VAL A 55 5.31 -4.21 4.40
N VAL A 56 4.02 -4.23 4.10
CA VAL A 56 3.44 -3.67 2.89
C VAL A 56 2.46 -2.59 3.32
N SER A 57 2.71 -1.35 2.94
CA SER A 57 1.88 -0.21 3.27
C SER A 57 1.48 0.52 2.00
N GLY A 58 0.27 1.05 1.96
CA GLY A 58 -0.21 1.77 0.79
C GLY A 58 -1.67 2.14 0.94
N LYS A 59 -2.31 2.37 -0.21
CA LYS A 59 -3.71 2.79 -0.28
C LYS A 59 -4.44 1.98 -1.33
N LEU A 60 -5.71 1.69 -1.08
CA LEU A 60 -6.67 1.19 -2.06
C LEU A 60 -7.64 2.33 -2.38
N SER A 61 -7.70 2.72 -3.65
CA SER A 61 -8.55 3.80 -4.16
C SER A 61 -9.55 3.26 -5.19
N ASN A 62 -10.69 3.91 -5.30
CA ASN A 62 -11.70 3.59 -6.31
C ASN A 62 -12.37 4.88 -6.81
N THR A 63 -12.58 4.95 -8.12
CA THR A 63 -13.25 6.07 -8.81
C THR A 63 -14.67 5.73 -9.28
N GLY A 64 -15.04 4.45 -9.23
CA GLY A 64 -16.35 3.93 -9.60
C GLY A 64 -17.30 3.77 -8.41
N ASN A 65 -18.50 3.23 -8.69
CA ASN A 65 -19.53 2.97 -7.68
C ASN A 65 -19.51 1.53 -7.14
N ASN A 66 -18.77 0.63 -7.80
CA ASN A 66 -18.67 -0.78 -7.41
C ASN A 66 -17.80 -0.96 -6.15
N CYS A 67 -17.86 -2.15 -5.56
CA CYS A 67 -16.96 -2.54 -4.48
C CYS A 67 -15.73 -3.27 -5.02
N TYR A 68 -14.59 -3.05 -4.36
CA TYR A 68 -13.33 -3.74 -4.62
C TYR A 68 -12.64 -4.10 -3.31
N SER A 69 -11.79 -5.11 -3.36
CA SER A 69 -11.01 -5.57 -2.21
C SER A 69 -9.57 -5.88 -2.60
N LEU A 70 -8.65 -5.59 -1.68
CA LEU A 70 -7.25 -5.98 -1.80
C LEU A 70 -7.03 -7.29 -1.05
N TRP A 71 -6.43 -8.27 -1.73
CA TRP A 71 -6.12 -9.58 -1.18
C TRP A 71 -4.63 -9.84 -1.22
N THR A 72 -4.15 -10.61 -0.24
CA THR A 72 -2.80 -11.16 -0.24
C THR A 72 -2.84 -12.68 -0.15
N LYS A 73 -1.87 -13.35 -0.75
CA LYS A 73 -1.61 -14.78 -0.53
C LYS A 73 -0.12 -14.99 -0.32
N PHE A 74 0.22 -15.97 0.51
CA PHE A 74 1.61 -16.29 0.81
C PHE A 74 1.85 -17.77 0.56
N LEU A 75 3.01 -18.08 0.01
CA LEU A 75 3.60 -19.41 0.02
C LEU A 75 4.67 -19.41 1.11
N VAL A 76 4.64 -20.42 1.97
CA VAL A 76 5.67 -20.63 3.00
C VAL A 76 6.18 -22.04 2.79
N ASP A 77 7.48 -22.20 2.56
CA ASP A 77 8.10 -23.49 2.25
C ASP A 77 7.39 -24.20 1.08
N LEU A 78 7.08 -23.43 0.03
CA LEU A 78 6.36 -23.87 -1.17
C LEU A 78 4.90 -24.32 -0.93
N VAL A 79 4.38 -24.20 0.30
CA VAL A 79 2.99 -24.53 0.62
C VAL A 79 2.12 -23.27 0.50
N PRO A 80 1.13 -23.25 -0.41
CA PRO A 80 0.23 -22.11 -0.56
C PRO A 80 -0.69 -21.98 0.65
N ARG A 81 -0.73 -20.78 1.23
CA ARG A 81 -1.71 -20.40 2.25
C ARG A 81 -2.96 -19.82 1.59
N PRO A 82 -4.14 -19.94 2.22
CA PRO A 82 -5.35 -19.27 1.75
C PRO A 82 -5.13 -17.77 1.56
N ALA A 83 -5.77 -17.20 0.54
CA ALA A 83 -5.79 -15.76 0.35
C ALA A 83 -6.55 -15.09 1.51
N ALA A 84 -6.09 -13.91 1.92
CA ALA A 84 -6.69 -13.13 2.97
C ALA A 84 -6.99 -11.71 2.48
N LYS A 85 -8.21 -11.23 2.72
CA LYS A 85 -8.63 -9.86 2.44
C LYS A 85 -7.95 -8.92 3.42
N GLN A 86 -7.34 -7.87 2.89
CA GLN A 86 -6.59 -6.88 3.67
C GLN A 86 -7.36 -5.56 3.81
N ALA A 87 -8.04 -5.16 2.72
CA ALA A 87 -8.85 -3.94 2.70
C ALA A 87 -10.00 -4.08 1.70
N GLN A 88 -11.00 -3.24 1.86
CA GLN A 88 -12.10 -3.11 0.89
C GLN A 88 -12.56 -1.67 0.79
N ILE A 89 -13.11 -1.32 -0.37
CA ILE A 89 -13.72 -0.04 -0.63
C ILE A 89 -14.97 -0.22 -1.49
N CYS A 90 -16.06 0.43 -1.12
CA CYS A 90 -17.31 0.44 -1.89
C CYS A 90 -17.63 1.87 -2.31
N GLY A 91 -17.75 2.08 -3.62
CA GLY A 91 -17.90 3.42 -4.17
C GLY A 91 -16.59 4.20 -4.17
N ARG A 92 -16.73 5.51 -4.39
CA ARG A 92 -15.59 6.41 -4.57
C ARG A 92 -14.89 6.67 -3.24
N GLY A 93 -13.57 6.65 -3.25
CA GLY A 93 -12.77 7.06 -2.11
C GLY A 93 -11.39 6.41 -2.06
N THR A 94 -10.82 6.39 -0.87
CA THR A 94 -9.53 5.76 -0.59
C THR A 94 -9.51 5.22 0.83
N VAL A 95 -8.90 4.05 1.02
CA VAL A 95 -8.67 3.42 2.32
C VAL A 95 -7.20 3.02 2.44
N ASP A 96 -6.65 3.12 3.65
CA ASP A 96 -5.27 2.70 3.91
C ASP A 96 -5.16 1.17 3.96
N VAL A 97 -3.99 0.68 3.59
CA VAL A 97 -3.62 -0.73 3.57
C VAL A 97 -2.37 -0.90 4.41
N THR A 98 -2.36 -1.88 5.31
CA THR A 98 -1.15 -2.31 6.01
C THR A 98 -1.18 -3.82 6.20
N VAL A 99 -0.15 -4.49 5.70
CA VAL A 99 0.06 -5.93 5.86
C VAL A 99 1.40 -6.13 6.54
N ARG A 100 1.43 -6.96 7.57
CA ARG A 100 2.65 -7.35 8.27
C ARG A 100 2.76 -8.87 8.27
N LYS A 101 3.90 -9.39 7.83
CA LYS A 101 4.12 -10.83 7.71
C LYS A 101 5.54 -11.20 8.12
N VAL A 102 5.68 -12.23 8.94
CA VAL A 102 6.98 -12.86 9.17
C VAL A 102 7.48 -13.41 7.83
N TYR A 103 8.63 -12.91 7.41
CA TYR A 103 9.30 -13.22 6.16
C TYR A 103 10.53 -14.10 6.44
N SER A 104 10.55 -15.27 5.82
CA SER A 104 11.71 -16.15 5.69
C SER A 104 12.16 -16.17 4.22
N PRO A 105 13.39 -16.62 3.90
CA PRO A 105 13.84 -16.79 2.52
C PRO A 105 12.94 -17.68 1.65
N THR A 106 12.17 -18.58 2.26
CA THR A 106 11.20 -19.46 1.61
C THR A 106 9.78 -18.88 1.53
N THR A 107 9.58 -17.64 1.99
CA THR A 107 8.30 -16.94 1.95
C THR A 107 8.15 -16.17 0.64
N THR A 108 7.15 -16.53 -0.16
CA THR A 108 6.75 -15.75 -1.35
C THR A 108 5.37 -15.16 -1.12
N GLY A 109 5.26 -13.84 -1.15
CA GLY A 109 4.01 -13.10 -1.00
C GLY A 109 3.56 -12.48 -2.32
N TYR A 110 2.24 -12.45 -2.52
CA TYR A 110 1.59 -11.77 -3.62
C TYR A 110 0.41 -10.93 -3.13
N LEU A 111 0.08 -9.87 -3.86
CA LEU A 111 -1.14 -9.09 -3.68
C LEU A 111 -1.90 -8.90 -4.99
N THR A 112 -3.19 -8.60 -4.90
CA THR A 112 -4.03 -8.23 -6.05
C THR A 112 -5.27 -7.45 -5.60
N VAL A 113 -5.85 -6.68 -6.51
CA VAL A 113 -7.17 -6.07 -6.35
C VAL A 113 -8.21 -6.92 -7.09
N CYS A 114 -9.31 -7.21 -6.40
CA CYS A 114 -10.43 -7.98 -6.92
C CYS A 114 -11.72 -7.16 -6.91
N ALA A 115 -12.60 -7.43 -7.88
CA ALA A 115 -13.97 -6.94 -7.86
C ALA A 115 -14.77 -7.66 -6.76
N GLY A 116 -15.61 -6.89 -6.06
CA GLY A 116 -16.38 -7.38 -4.92
C GLY A 116 -15.58 -7.47 -3.62
N VAL A 117 -16.20 -8.04 -2.58
CA VAL A 117 -15.65 -8.09 -1.21
C VAL A 117 -15.65 -9.48 -0.57
N GLU A 118 -16.29 -10.46 -1.21
CA GLU A 118 -16.52 -11.79 -0.62
C GLU A 118 -15.43 -12.80 -1.00
N ASN A 119 -14.92 -12.73 -2.23
CA ASN A 119 -13.97 -13.69 -2.77
C ASN A 119 -12.96 -13.03 -3.72
N ALA A 120 -11.94 -13.79 -4.11
CA ALA A 120 -10.87 -13.37 -4.99
C ALA A 120 -10.93 -14.08 -6.36
N ASN A 121 -12.13 -14.12 -6.97
CA ASN A 121 -12.36 -14.83 -8.24
C ASN A 121 -12.22 -13.94 -9.48
N ASP A 122 -12.51 -12.64 -9.37
CA ASP A 122 -12.36 -11.65 -10.44
C ASP A 122 -11.33 -10.60 -9.99
N CYS A 123 -10.09 -10.74 -10.46
CA CYS A 123 -8.96 -9.98 -9.95
C CYS A 123 -8.00 -9.56 -11.07
N ALA A 124 -7.19 -8.55 -10.78
CA ALA A 124 -5.97 -8.28 -11.53
C ALA A 124 -4.97 -9.44 -11.40
N PRO A 125 -3.94 -9.49 -12.27
CA PRO A 125 -2.78 -10.34 -12.04
C PRO A 125 -2.21 -10.16 -10.62
N TRP A 126 -1.71 -11.26 -10.06
CA TRP A 126 -1.11 -11.26 -8.72
C TRP A 126 0.31 -10.66 -8.80
N GLU A 127 0.50 -9.52 -8.15
CA GLU A 127 1.79 -8.83 -8.06
C GLU A 127 2.63 -9.39 -6.93
N SER A 128 3.93 -9.57 -7.18
CA SER A 128 4.84 -10.07 -6.15
C SER A 128 5.23 -8.95 -5.17
N ILE A 129 5.05 -9.21 -3.88
CA ILE A 129 5.51 -8.34 -2.78
C ILE A 129 6.78 -8.87 -2.11
N THR A 130 7.40 -9.87 -2.72
CA THR A 130 8.62 -10.52 -2.22
C THR A 130 9.66 -10.74 -3.32
N ALA A 131 9.37 -10.40 -4.58
CA ALA A 131 10.36 -10.38 -5.65
C ALA A 131 11.35 -9.24 -5.41
N TRP A 132 12.64 -9.54 -5.43
CA TRP A 132 13.70 -8.55 -5.28
C TRP A 132 13.83 -7.66 -6.54
N PRO A 133 14.38 -6.44 -6.45
CA PRO A 133 15.52 -6.03 -5.63
C PRO A 133 15.21 -5.79 -4.15
N VAL A 134 16.22 -6.02 -3.30
CA VAL A 134 16.50 -5.13 -2.17
C VAL A 134 17.37 -4.05 -2.79
N SER A 135 17.02 -2.78 -2.71
CA SER A 135 18.09 -1.78 -2.80
C SER A 135 19.05 -2.12 -1.66
N GLN A 136 20.26 -2.53 -2.01
CA GLN A 136 21.33 -2.62 -1.03
C GLN A 136 21.96 -1.24 -1.02
N ASP A 137 21.83 -0.54 0.09
CA ASP A 137 22.82 0.48 0.44
C ASP A 137 24.12 -0.21 0.85
#